data_AF-A0A3R8PGY1-F1
#
_entry.id   AF-A0A3R8PGY1-F1
#
_cell.length_a   1.000
_cell.length_b   1.000
_cell.length_c   1.000
_cell.angle_alpha   90.00
_cell.angle_beta   90.00
_cell.angle_gamma   90.00
#
_symmetry.space_group_name_H-M   'P 1'
#
loop_
_entity.id
_entity.type
_entity.pdbx_description
1 polymer ?
#
loop_
_entity_poly.entity_id
_entity_poly.type
_entity_poly.pdbx_seq_one_letter_code
_entity_poly.pdbx_strand_id
1 'polypeptide(L)'
;MLVAAGRGSTVAVWQVETDPRVLLGDFSGAWLVTSDGVTGFAAGAEWIPERGGHDAVLRLLLARPVFVVGEPDLPADLGVPLVDAEATVGNLHRDLERTREAIRAGGTGARQPAWETLELTPLSGRAPEGLDEDATAAVVEAMAWARGIRGLVRAWNQNEKLRVRRLGGDARPLPLVDRDGATVR
;
A
#
# COMPACT_ATOMS: atom_id res chain seq x y z
N MET A 1 1.33 -3.14 4.39
CA MET A 1 0.63 -3.46 3.13
C MET A 1 1.64 -3.76 2.03
N LEU A 2 1.21 -4.45 0.96
CA LEU A 2 2.05 -4.78 -0.19
C LEU A 2 1.47 -4.23 -1.49
N VAL A 3 2.33 -3.92 -2.44
CA VAL A 3 2.01 -3.58 -3.83
C VAL A 3 2.66 -4.64 -4.71
N ALA A 4 1.90 -5.27 -5.59
CA ALA A 4 2.39 -6.20 -6.58
C ALA A 4 2.07 -5.65 -7.97
N ALA A 5 3.09 -5.48 -8.82
CA ALA A 5 2.91 -5.13 -10.22
C ALA A 5 3.68 -6.12 -11.10
N GLY A 6 3.15 -6.48 -12.26
CA GLY A 6 3.84 -7.43 -13.12
C GLY A 6 3.54 -7.35 -14.60
N ARG A 7 4.39 -8.06 -15.35
CA ARG A 7 4.34 -8.29 -16.79
C ARG A 7 4.53 -9.79 -16.99
N GLY A 8 3.45 -10.52 -17.25
CA GLY A 8 3.48 -11.99 -17.29
C GLY A 8 4.02 -12.56 -15.97
N SER A 9 5.00 -13.46 -16.05
CA SER A 9 5.64 -14.13 -14.91
C SER A 9 6.67 -13.29 -14.14
N THR A 10 6.85 -12.03 -14.52
CA THR A 10 7.72 -11.10 -13.80
C THR A 10 6.89 -10.21 -12.90
N VAL A 11 7.07 -10.35 -11.58
CA VAL A 11 6.29 -9.63 -10.56
C VAL A 11 7.21 -8.87 -9.61
N ALA A 12 7.09 -7.56 -9.61
CA ALA A 12 7.71 -6.68 -8.62
C ALA A 12 6.78 -6.53 -7.41
N VAL A 13 7.31 -6.79 -6.22
CA VAL A 13 6.60 -6.67 -4.94
C VAL A 13 7.27 -5.59 -4.09
N TRP A 14 6.47 -4.64 -3.61
CA TRP A 14 6.92 -3.54 -2.77
C TRP A 14 6.12 -3.46 -1.47
N GLN A 15 6.81 -3.43 -0.33
CA GLN A 15 6.19 -3.21 0.96
C GLN A 15 5.99 -1.70 1.22
N VAL A 16 4.79 -1.37 1.70
CA VAL A 16 4.43 -0.04 2.18
C VAL A 16 3.87 -0.15 3.59
N GLU A 17 4.47 0.59 4.51
CA GLU A 17 3.99 0.69 5.89
C GLU A 17 2.77 1.60 5.98
N THR A 18 1.77 1.13 6.72
CA THR A 18 0.45 1.75 6.90
C THR A 18 0.14 2.10 8.35
N ASP A 19 0.93 1.61 9.31
CA ASP A 19 0.81 1.93 10.72
C ASP A 19 1.34 3.35 11.00
N PRO A 20 0.52 4.25 11.57
CA PRO A 20 0.92 5.62 11.89
C PRO A 20 2.03 5.72 12.95
N ARG A 21 2.34 4.63 13.66
CA ARG A 21 3.37 4.57 14.71
C ARG A 21 4.75 4.23 14.16
N VAL A 22 4.84 3.68 12.96
CA VAL A 22 6.12 3.31 12.35
C VAL A 22 6.70 4.52 11.62
N LEU A 23 7.99 4.80 11.81
CA LEU A 23 8.65 5.96 11.23
C LEU A 23 9.09 5.69 9.78
N LEU A 24 9.12 6.77 8.99
CA LEU A 24 9.63 6.76 7.62
C LEU A 24 11.10 6.32 7.61
N GLY A 25 11.39 5.21 6.93
CA GLY A 25 12.76 4.72 6.73
C GLY A 25 13.00 3.30 7.25
N ASP A 26 12.07 2.73 8.04
CA ASP A 26 12.40 1.51 8.78
C ASP A 26 12.40 0.24 7.93
N PHE A 27 11.46 0.02 6.99
CA PHE A 27 11.55 -1.14 6.08
C PHE A 27 10.80 -0.87 4.77
N SER A 28 11.47 -1.01 3.62
CA SER A 28 10.78 -1.29 2.36
C SER A 28 11.35 -2.56 1.79
N GLY A 29 10.74 -3.69 2.16
CA GLY A 29 10.91 -4.92 1.44
C GLY A 29 10.58 -4.69 -0.04
N ALA A 30 11.53 -5.04 -0.90
CA ALA A 30 11.40 -4.92 -2.34
C ALA A 30 11.97 -6.19 -2.97
N TRP A 31 11.14 -6.84 -3.77
CA TRP A 31 11.44 -8.11 -4.41
C TRP A 31 11.04 -8.05 -5.87
N LEU A 32 11.82 -8.69 -6.71
CA LEU A 32 11.49 -8.99 -8.09
C LEU A 32 11.46 -10.51 -8.21
N VAL A 33 10.28 -11.06 -8.48
CA VAL A 33 10.08 -12.50 -8.65
C VAL A 33 9.94 -12.76 -10.13
N THR A 34 10.72 -13.70 -10.64
CA THR A 34 10.68 -14.20 -12.02
C THR A 34 10.53 -15.72 -12.02
N SER A 35 10.50 -16.34 -13.20
CA SER A 35 10.54 -17.80 -13.34
C SER A 35 11.77 -18.45 -12.69
N ASP A 36 12.87 -17.71 -12.62
CA ASP A 36 14.16 -18.22 -12.10
C ASP A 36 14.29 -18.06 -10.59
N GLY A 37 13.34 -17.36 -9.95
CA GLY A 37 13.31 -17.15 -8.52
C GLY A 37 13.17 -15.68 -8.11
N VAL A 38 13.71 -15.34 -6.94
CA VAL A 38 13.59 -14.00 -6.35
C VAL A 38 14.90 -13.24 -6.30
N THR A 39 14.86 -11.98 -6.74
CA THR A 39 15.95 -11.01 -6.69
C THR A 39 15.46 -9.68 -6.09
N GLY A 40 16.34 -8.69 -5.96
CA GLY A 40 16.02 -7.37 -5.40
C GLY A 40 16.57 -7.15 -3.98
N PHE A 41 16.27 -5.97 -3.42
CA PHE A 41 16.90 -5.47 -2.18
C PHE A 41 16.74 -6.42 -0.99
N ALA A 42 15.58 -7.07 -0.87
CA ALA A 42 15.26 -7.94 0.27
C ALA A 42 15.22 -9.45 -0.09
N ALA A 43 15.73 -9.85 -1.26
CA ALA A 43 15.73 -11.25 -1.69
C ALA A 43 16.62 -12.15 -0.82
N GLY A 44 17.65 -11.57 -0.20
CA GLY A 44 18.56 -12.26 0.72
C GLY A 44 18.00 -12.48 2.13
N ALA A 45 16.74 -12.11 2.40
CA ALA A 45 16.16 -12.25 3.73
C ALA A 45 16.12 -13.72 4.19
N GLU A 46 16.52 -13.97 5.44
CA GLU A 46 16.64 -15.33 6.01
C GLU A 46 15.30 -16.06 6.12
N TRP A 47 14.19 -15.33 6.22
CA TRP A 47 12.85 -15.88 6.29
C TRP A 47 12.30 -16.37 4.95
N ILE A 48 13.06 -16.25 3.85
CA ILE A 48 12.73 -16.83 2.53
C ILE A 48 13.50 -18.15 2.37
N PRO A 49 12.91 -19.31 2.76
CA PRO A 49 13.61 -20.59 2.78
C PRO A 49 13.87 -21.14 1.38
N GLU A 50 12.92 -20.99 0.45
CA GLU A 50 12.98 -21.50 -0.91
C GLU A 50 12.88 -20.33 -1.90
N ARG A 51 13.94 -20.10 -2.68
CA ARG A 51 14.07 -18.93 -3.57
C ARG A 51 13.85 -19.21 -5.04
N GLY A 52 13.69 -20.49 -5.43
CA GLY A 52 13.59 -20.91 -6.83
C GLY A 52 12.18 -21.18 -7.35
N GLY A 53 11.16 -21.15 -6.49
CA GLY A 53 9.77 -21.41 -6.88
C GLY A 53 8.97 -20.11 -6.98
N HIS A 54 8.63 -19.66 -8.19
CA HIS A 54 7.85 -18.44 -8.44
C HIS A 54 6.60 -18.33 -7.55
N ASP A 55 5.70 -19.30 -7.64
CA ASP A 55 4.46 -19.33 -6.87
C ASP A 55 4.68 -19.45 -5.35
N ALA A 56 5.67 -20.24 -4.93
CA ALA A 56 5.99 -20.43 -3.52
C ALA A 56 6.49 -19.11 -2.91
N VAL A 57 7.36 -18.40 -3.62
CA VAL A 57 7.82 -17.07 -3.23
C VAL A 57 6.67 -16.08 -3.22
N LEU A 58 5.82 -16.03 -4.26
CA LEU A 58 4.70 -15.09 -4.29
C LEU A 58 3.71 -15.33 -3.15
N ARG A 59 3.36 -16.58 -2.83
CA ARG A 59 2.50 -16.88 -1.68
C ARG A 59 3.14 -16.44 -0.36
N LEU A 60 4.45 -16.62 -0.23
CA LEU A 60 5.19 -16.20 0.97
C LEU A 60 5.23 -14.66 1.08
N LEU A 61 5.56 -13.97 0.00
CA LEU A 61 5.68 -12.51 -0.02
C LEU A 61 4.33 -11.84 0.16
N LEU A 62 3.29 -12.33 -0.52
CA LEU A 62 1.95 -11.74 -0.59
C LEU A 62 1.04 -12.21 0.55
N ALA A 63 1.57 -12.46 1.74
CA ALA A 63 0.81 -12.96 2.90
C ALA A 63 -0.02 -11.88 3.65
N ARG A 64 -0.21 -10.70 3.05
CA ARG A 64 -0.94 -9.55 3.61
C ARG A 64 -1.79 -8.90 2.52
N PRO A 65 -2.79 -8.05 2.86
CA PRO A 65 -3.55 -7.33 1.87
C PRO A 65 -2.67 -6.65 0.82
N VAL A 66 -3.03 -6.87 -0.45
CA VAL A 66 -2.19 -6.59 -1.62
C VAL A 66 -2.91 -5.64 -2.57
N PHE A 67 -2.23 -4.56 -2.94
CA PHE A 67 -2.59 -3.77 -4.12
C PHE A 67 -1.99 -4.43 -5.36
N VAL A 68 -2.83 -5.00 -6.22
CA VAL A 68 -2.41 -5.53 -7.52
C VAL A 68 -2.53 -4.44 -8.58
N VAL A 69 -1.47 -4.23 -9.34
CA VAL A 69 -1.40 -3.23 -10.41
C VAL A 69 -0.96 -3.90 -11.71
N GLY A 70 -1.59 -3.54 -12.81
CA GLY A 70 -1.37 -4.19 -14.10
C GLY A 70 -1.94 -5.60 -14.11
N GLU A 71 -1.29 -6.49 -14.87
CA GLU A 71 -1.72 -7.87 -15.07
C GLU A 71 -0.58 -8.86 -14.71
N PRO A 72 -0.12 -8.89 -13.44
CA PRO A 72 0.84 -9.90 -13.01
C PRO A 72 0.22 -11.30 -13.06
N ASP A 73 1.02 -12.28 -13.46
CA ASP A 73 0.69 -13.70 -13.28
C ASP A 73 0.86 -14.06 -11.80
N LEU A 74 -0.26 -14.01 -11.07
CA LEU A 74 -0.31 -14.35 -9.64
C LEU A 74 -0.88 -15.75 -9.46
N PRO A 75 -0.47 -16.48 -8.41
CA PRO A 75 -1.12 -17.72 -8.01
C PRO A 75 -2.64 -17.55 -7.94
N ALA A 76 -3.39 -18.50 -8.52
CA ALA A 76 -4.85 -18.44 -8.60
C ALA A 76 -5.55 -18.28 -7.25
N ASP A 77 -4.93 -18.82 -6.19
CA ASP A 77 -5.33 -18.58 -4.80
C ASP A 77 -4.12 -18.09 -4.01
N LEU A 78 -4.15 -16.79 -3.66
CA LEU A 78 -3.19 -16.15 -2.77
C LEU A 78 -3.58 -16.30 -1.30
N GLY A 79 -4.82 -16.70 -0.99
CA GLY A 79 -5.35 -16.77 0.37
C GLY A 79 -5.42 -15.41 1.10
N VAL A 80 -5.26 -14.29 0.39
CA VAL A 80 -5.29 -12.93 0.94
C VAL A 80 -6.21 -12.01 0.16
N PRO A 81 -6.81 -11.01 0.83
CA PRO A 81 -7.67 -10.05 0.16
C PRO A 81 -6.87 -9.14 -0.78
N LEU A 82 -7.40 -8.97 -1.98
CA LEU A 82 -6.92 -7.97 -2.94
C LEU A 82 -7.57 -6.64 -2.62
N VAL A 83 -6.75 -5.61 -2.43
CA VAL A 83 -7.21 -4.27 -2.09
C VAL A 83 -7.76 -3.58 -3.34
N ASP A 84 -8.92 -2.95 -3.19
CA ASP A 84 -9.53 -2.09 -4.19
C ASP A 84 -9.14 -0.63 -3.91
N ALA A 85 -8.45 -0.03 -4.88
CA ALA A 85 -7.97 1.35 -4.81
C ALA A 85 -9.09 2.37 -4.67
N GLU A 86 -10.11 2.24 -5.51
CA GLU A 86 -11.21 3.17 -5.59
C GLU A 86 -12.11 3.04 -4.35
N ALA A 87 -12.43 1.81 -3.96
CA ALA A 87 -13.20 1.55 -2.75
C ALA A 87 -12.47 2.02 -1.50
N THR A 88 -11.14 1.86 -1.44
CA THR A 88 -10.31 2.39 -0.35
C THR A 88 -10.40 3.91 -0.29
N VAL A 89 -10.12 4.63 -1.38
CA VAL A 89 -10.20 6.10 -1.41
C VAL A 89 -11.62 6.61 -1.10
N GLY A 90 -12.64 5.97 -1.66
CA GLY A 90 -14.05 6.28 -1.36
C GLY A 90 -14.40 6.09 0.12
N ASN A 91 -13.89 5.03 0.75
CA ASN A 91 -14.06 4.80 2.17
C ASN A 91 -13.37 5.87 3.02
N LEU A 92 -12.14 6.25 2.65
CA LEU A 92 -11.39 7.30 3.33
C LEU A 92 -12.11 8.66 3.28
N HIS A 93 -12.68 9.03 2.12
CA HIS A 93 -13.48 10.24 1.99
C HIS A 93 -14.73 10.23 2.87
N ARG A 94 -15.46 9.10 2.91
CA ARG A 94 -16.62 8.95 3.80
C ARG A 94 -16.23 9.08 5.27
N ASP A 95 -15.10 8.50 5.66
CA ASP A 95 -14.56 8.59 7.03
C ASP A 95 -14.17 10.03 7.40
N LEU A 96 -13.56 10.76 6.47
CA LEU A 96 -13.18 12.15 6.65
C LEU A 96 -14.40 13.06 6.79
N GLU A 97 -15.45 12.87 5.98
CA GLU A 97 -16.69 13.64 6.10
C GLU A 97 -17.40 13.39 7.42
N ARG A 98 -17.54 12.14 7.86
CA ARG A 98 -18.06 11.82 9.21
C ARG A 98 -17.27 12.51 10.32
N THR A 99 -15.94 12.55 10.18
CA THR A 99 -15.07 13.23 11.13
C THR A 99 -15.30 14.75 11.14
N ARG A 100 -15.45 15.36 9.97
CA ARG A 100 -15.75 16.80 9.82
C ARG A 100 -17.09 17.13 10.47
N GLU A 101 -18.11 16.31 10.24
CA GLU A 101 -19.44 16.46 10.87
C GLU A 101 -19.37 16.35 12.39
N ALA A 102 -18.68 15.35 12.94
CA ALA A 102 -18.51 15.18 14.38
C ALA A 102 -17.82 16.39 15.03
N ILE A 103 -16.78 16.94 14.40
CA ILE A 103 -16.10 18.14 14.90
C ILE A 103 -17.00 19.37 14.83
N ARG A 104 -17.81 19.52 13.76
CA ARG A 104 -18.78 20.63 13.64
C ARG A 104 -19.85 20.56 14.73
N ALA A 105 -20.40 19.37 14.98
CA ALA A 105 -21.42 19.15 16.00
C ALA A 105 -20.93 19.44 17.43
N GLY A 106 -19.62 19.27 17.69
CA GLY A 106 -18.98 19.59 18.97
C GLY A 106 -18.96 21.08 19.35
N GLY A 107 -19.45 21.98 18.49
CA GLY A 107 -19.92 23.31 18.90
C GLY A 107 -18.87 24.36 19.26
N THR A 108 -17.57 24.14 19.05
CA THR A 108 -16.53 25.06 19.56
C THR A 108 -16.41 26.38 18.77
N GLY A 109 -17.24 26.66 17.76
CA GLY A 109 -17.18 27.87 16.92
C GLY A 109 -15.84 28.09 16.19
N ALA A 110 -14.91 27.13 16.32
CA ALA A 110 -13.54 27.27 15.87
C ALA A 110 -13.46 27.05 14.36
N ARG A 111 -12.64 27.87 13.70
CA ARG A 111 -12.36 27.75 12.27
C ARG A 111 -11.98 26.31 11.92
N GLN A 112 -12.60 25.78 10.85
CA GLN A 112 -12.27 24.47 10.32
C GLN A 112 -10.76 24.39 10.03
N PRO A 113 -10.07 23.34 10.51
CA PRO A 113 -8.65 23.16 10.27
C PRO A 113 -8.37 22.90 8.78
N ALA A 114 -7.12 23.09 8.36
CA ALA A 114 -6.67 22.59 7.07
C ALA A 114 -6.66 21.05 7.12
N TRP A 115 -7.46 20.43 6.27
CA TRP A 115 -7.51 18.99 6.08
C TRP A 115 -6.64 18.62 4.89
N GLU A 116 -5.90 17.53 4.98
CA GLU A 116 -5.20 16.97 3.83
C GLU A 116 -6.20 16.35 2.85
N THR A 117 -5.92 16.49 1.56
CA THR A 117 -6.65 15.82 0.49
C THR A 117 -6.25 14.34 0.45
N LEU A 118 -7.23 13.45 0.31
CA LEU A 118 -7.04 11.99 0.29
C LEU A 118 -7.12 11.49 -1.14
N GLU A 119 -6.00 11.56 -1.86
CA GLU A 119 -5.88 11.07 -3.23
C GLU A 119 -4.83 9.98 -3.34
N LEU A 120 -5.10 9.01 -4.22
CA LEU A 120 -4.16 7.96 -4.58
C LEU A 120 -3.67 8.20 -6.00
N THR A 121 -2.55 8.93 -6.11
CA THR A 121 -1.93 9.26 -7.39
C THR A 121 -0.58 8.56 -7.49
N PRO A 122 -0.38 7.64 -8.45
CA PRO A 122 0.93 7.03 -8.67
C PRO A 122 1.98 8.10 -8.98
N LEU A 123 3.16 7.99 -8.35
CA LEU A 123 4.23 8.97 -8.51
C LEU A 123 5.43 8.37 -9.23
N SER A 124 5.61 8.78 -10.48
CA SER A 124 6.75 8.36 -11.30
C SER A 124 8.09 8.64 -10.62
N GLY A 125 9.08 7.80 -10.91
CA GLY A 125 10.45 7.99 -10.45
C GLY A 125 11.44 7.43 -11.46
N ARG A 126 12.73 7.47 -11.10
CA ARG A 126 13.80 6.94 -11.96
C ARG A 126 13.64 5.43 -12.13
N ALA A 127 13.75 4.97 -13.37
CA ALA A 127 13.81 3.54 -13.68
C ALA A 127 15.10 2.93 -13.13
N PRO A 128 15.04 1.69 -12.61
CA PRO A 128 16.25 0.95 -12.25
C PRO A 128 17.12 0.67 -13.49
N GLU A 129 18.43 0.55 -13.28
CA GLU A 129 19.37 0.17 -14.33
C GLU A 129 19.70 -1.33 -14.23
N GLY A 130 20.02 -1.96 -15.37
CA GLY A 130 20.47 -3.36 -15.40
C GLY A 130 19.37 -4.42 -15.30
N LEU A 131 18.11 -4.05 -15.51
CA LEU A 131 16.98 -4.97 -15.63
C LEU A 131 16.54 -5.08 -17.10
N ASP A 132 15.91 -6.19 -17.45
CA ASP A 132 15.21 -6.33 -18.74
C ASP A 132 13.94 -5.45 -18.80
N GLU A 133 13.27 -5.42 -19.95
CA GLU A 133 12.12 -4.56 -20.22
C GLU A 133 10.94 -4.84 -19.28
N ASP A 134 10.58 -6.12 -19.10
CA ASP A 134 9.46 -6.56 -18.28
C ASP A 134 9.72 -6.27 -16.79
N ALA A 135 10.92 -6.59 -16.30
CA ALA A 135 11.35 -6.29 -14.95
C ALA A 135 11.40 -4.79 -14.69
N THR A 136 11.90 -4.00 -15.64
CA THR A 136 11.92 -2.54 -15.54
C THR A 136 10.50 -1.99 -15.44
N ALA A 137 9.59 -2.43 -16.29
CA ALA A 137 8.20 -1.99 -16.30
C ALA A 137 7.48 -2.35 -14.99
N ALA A 138 7.61 -3.60 -14.53
CA ALA A 138 7.03 -4.08 -13.28
C ALA A 138 7.54 -3.28 -12.07
N VAL A 139 8.87 -3.06 -11.98
CA VAL A 139 9.47 -2.31 -10.87
C VAL A 139 9.08 -0.84 -10.89
N VAL A 140 9.08 -0.18 -12.06
CA VAL A 140 8.66 1.22 -12.19
C VAL A 140 7.22 1.40 -11.73
N GLU A 141 6.33 0.49 -12.14
CA GLU A 141 4.92 0.53 -11.79
C GLU A 141 4.70 0.28 -10.29
N ALA A 142 5.29 -0.79 -9.73
CA ALA A 142 5.21 -1.08 -8.30
C ALA A 142 5.72 0.09 -7.45
N MET A 143 6.86 0.70 -7.83
CA MET A 143 7.40 1.86 -7.14
C MET A 143 6.49 3.09 -7.24
N ALA A 144 5.90 3.35 -8.41
CA ALA A 144 5.03 4.52 -8.60
C ALA A 144 3.81 4.45 -7.69
N TRP A 145 3.17 3.28 -7.63
CA TRP A 145 2.06 3.02 -6.73
C TRP A 145 2.47 3.03 -5.27
N ALA A 146 3.60 2.42 -4.91
CA ALA A 146 4.12 2.46 -3.55
C ALA A 146 4.37 3.90 -3.06
N ARG A 147 4.89 4.78 -3.92
CA ARG A 147 5.04 6.21 -3.61
C ARG A 147 3.70 6.92 -3.45
N GLY A 148 2.74 6.66 -4.34
CA GLY A 148 1.38 7.20 -4.23
C GLY A 148 0.70 6.81 -2.92
N ILE A 149 0.76 5.52 -2.57
CA ILE A 149 0.24 4.98 -1.30
C ILE A 149 0.93 5.64 -0.10
N ARG A 150 2.26 5.81 -0.12
CA ARG A 150 2.94 6.52 0.97
C ARG A 150 2.44 7.96 1.14
N GLY A 151 2.14 8.64 0.02
CA GLY A 151 1.48 9.95 0.02
C GLY A 151 0.12 9.89 0.72
N LEU A 152 -0.71 8.92 0.34
CA LEU A 152 -2.03 8.69 0.94
C LEU A 152 -1.95 8.39 2.44
N VAL A 153 -1.05 7.48 2.85
CA VAL A 153 -0.81 7.16 4.27
C VAL A 153 -0.39 8.40 5.05
N ARG A 154 0.49 9.24 4.48
CA ARG A 154 0.91 10.50 5.11
C ARG A 154 -0.28 11.43 5.30
N ALA A 155 -1.09 11.65 4.26
CA ALA A 155 -2.27 12.50 4.32
C ALA A 155 -3.29 12.00 5.35
N TRP A 156 -3.58 10.69 5.34
CA TRP A 156 -4.44 10.03 6.34
C TRP A 156 -3.93 10.25 7.76
N ASN A 157 -2.64 10.02 8.01
CA ASN A 157 -2.04 10.16 9.33
C ASN A 157 -2.13 11.60 9.86
N GLN A 158 -2.02 12.62 9.00
CA GLN A 158 -2.22 14.01 9.43
C GLN A 158 -3.68 14.29 9.80
N ASN A 159 -4.63 13.79 9.00
CA ASN A 159 -6.05 13.90 9.31
C ASN A 159 -6.42 13.15 10.61
N GLU A 160 -5.86 11.97 10.86
CA GLU A 160 -6.06 11.24 12.12
C GLU A 160 -5.45 11.96 13.32
N LYS A 161 -4.25 12.54 13.21
CA LYS A 161 -3.67 13.38 14.28
C LYS A 161 -4.59 14.54 14.66
N LEU A 162 -5.16 15.19 13.65
CA LEU A 162 -6.12 16.27 13.85
C LEU A 162 -7.41 15.75 14.51
N ARG A 163 -7.95 14.62 14.05
CA ARG A 163 -9.12 13.97 14.65
C ARG A 163 -8.87 13.66 16.12
N VAL A 164 -7.77 12.96 16.44
CA VAL A 164 -7.40 12.59 17.81
C VAL A 164 -7.30 13.83 18.70
N ARG A 165 -6.67 14.90 18.23
CA ARG A 165 -6.56 16.15 19.00
C ARG A 165 -7.92 16.81 19.29
N ARG A 166 -8.91 16.63 18.41
CA ARG A 166 -10.23 17.28 18.51
C ARG A 166 -11.30 16.43 19.18
N LEU A 167 -11.29 15.13 18.93
CA LEU A 167 -12.31 14.18 19.37
C LEU A 167 -11.77 13.14 20.38
N GLY A 168 -10.46 13.07 20.60
CA GLY A 168 -9.82 12.04 21.41
C GLY A 168 -9.67 10.68 20.71
N GLY A 169 -9.28 9.67 21.51
CA GLY A 169 -9.05 8.29 21.06
C GLY A 169 -7.69 8.06 20.39
N ASP A 170 -7.47 6.84 19.88
CA ASP A 170 -6.22 6.43 19.25
C ASP A 170 -6.22 6.72 17.74
N ALA A 171 -5.02 6.96 17.17
CA ALA A 171 -4.85 7.09 15.73
C ALA A 171 -5.08 5.74 15.04
N ARG A 172 -5.87 5.75 13.96
CA ARG A 172 -6.21 4.53 13.21
C ARG A 172 -5.26 4.33 12.03
N PRO A 173 -4.84 3.08 11.74
CA PRO A 173 -4.13 2.78 10.49
C PRO A 173 -5.03 3.08 9.29
N LEU A 174 -4.42 3.19 8.11
CA LEU A 174 -5.16 3.38 6.85
C LEU A 174 -6.19 2.23 6.67
N PRO A 175 -7.51 2.49 6.66
CA PRO A 175 -8.51 1.44 6.48
C PRO A 175 -8.61 1.03 5.00
N LEU A 176 -7.92 -0.05 4.67
CA LEU A 176 -7.94 -0.66 3.34
C LEU A 176 -9.28 -1.35 3.08
N VAL A 177 -9.76 -1.31 1.85
CA VAL A 177 -10.99 -1.98 1.43
C VAL A 177 -10.65 -3.02 0.38
N ASP A 178 -11.08 -4.26 0.56
CA ASP A 178 -10.92 -5.30 -0.44
C ASP A 178 -11.95 -5.20 -1.57
N ARG A 179 -11.78 -6.02 -2.61
CA ARG A 179 -12.68 -6.08 -3.77
C ARG A 179 -14.11 -6.51 -3.45
N ASP A 180 -14.32 -7.13 -2.28
CA ASP A 180 -15.65 -7.51 -1.78
C ASP A 180 -16.28 -6.39 -0.93
N GLY A 181 -15.57 -5.28 -0.74
CA GLY A 181 -16.01 -4.11 0.01
C GLY A 181 -15.78 -4.19 1.53
N ALA A 182 -15.09 -5.22 2.03
CA ALA A 182 -14.77 -5.36 3.44
C ALA A 182 -13.51 -4.57 3.81
N THR A 183 -13.49 -4.02 5.04
CA THR A 183 -12.28 -3.36 5.56
C THR A 183 -11.28 -4.40 6.04
N VAL A 184 -10.04 -4.32 5.54
CA VAL A 184 -8.96 -5.28 5.82
C VAL A 184 -7.75 -4.63 6.50
N ARG A 185 -6.92 -5.43 7.19
CA ARG A 185 -5.73 -4.97 7.94
C ARG A 185 -4.48 -5.79 7.60
#